data_AF-A0A724WMJ1-F1
#
_entry.id   AF-A0A724WMJ1-F1
#
_cell.length_a   1.000
_cell.length_b   1.000
_cell.length_c   1.000
_cell.angle_alpha   90.00
_cell.angle_beta   90.00
_cell.angle_gamma   90.00
#
_symmetry.space_group_name_H-M   'P 1'
#
loop_
_entity.id
_entity.type
_entity.pdbx_description
1 polymer ?
#
loop_
_entity_poly.entity_id
_entity_poly.type
_entity_poly.pdbx_seq_one_letter_code
_entity_poly.pdbx_strand_id
1 'polypeptide(L)' 'MAKTFYITTPIYYPSAKLHIGHAYTTVAGDAMARYKRLQGFDVRY' A
#
# COMPACT_ATOMS: atom_id res chain seq x y z
N MET A 1 -19.32 6.28 11.93
CA MET A 1 -17.92 5.82 12.03
C MET A 1 -17.37 5.69 10.63
N ALA A 2 -16.14 6.15 10.37
CA ALA A 2 -15.48 5.95 9.08
C ALA A 2 -15.28 4.45 8.84
N LYS A 3 -15.47 3.98 7.59
CA LYS A 3 -15.21 2.58 7.25
C LYS A 3 -13.70 2.33 7.28
N THR A 4 -13.26 1.20 7.80
CA THR A 4 -11.84 0.84 7.84
C THR A 4 -11.39 0.22 6.52
N PHE A 5 -10.14 0.46 6.14
CA PHE A 5 -9.51 -0.17 4.99
C PHE A 5 -8.05 -0.51 5.34
N TYR A 6 -7.69 -1.79 5.23
CA TYR A 6 -6.34 -2.27 5.47
C TYR A 6 -5.81 -2.92 4.19
N ILE A 7 -4.67 -2.44 3.72
CA ILE A 7 -3.94 -3.00 2.58
C ILE A 7 -2.48 -3.16 2.98
N THR A 8 -1.81 -4.17 2.44
CA THR A 8 -0.39 -4.42 2.69
C THR A 8 0.33 -4.68 1.38
N THR A 9 1.65 -4.55 1.41
CA THR A 9 2.53 -5.09 0.37
C THR A 9 3.23 -6.34 0.88
N PRO A 10 3.79 -7.16 -0.02
CA PRO A 10 4.72 -8.20 0.37
C PRO A 10 5.87 -7.61 1.20
N ILE A 11 6.36 -8.40 2.15
CA ILE A 11 7.61 -8.09 2.86
C ILE A 11 8.75 -8.47 1.92
N TYR A 12 9.51 -7.48 1.47
CA TYR A 12 10.62 -7.70 0.55
C TYR A 12 11.82 -8.28 1.28
N TYR A 13 12.50 -9.24 0.64
CA TYR A 13 13.72 -9.84 1.20
C TYR A 13 14.83 -8.78 1.33
N PRO A 14 15.38 -8.55 2.54
CA PRO A 14 16.45 -7.56 2.73
C PRO A 14 17.73 -7.86 1.94
N SER A 15 17.97 -9.14 1.64
CA SER A 15 19.13 -9.61 0.87
C SER A 15 18.96 -9.47 -0.65
N ALA A 16 17.75 -9.24 -1.15
CA ALA A 16 17.48 -9.12 -2.58
C ALA A 16 17.71 -7.69 -3.06
N LYS A 17 18.14 -7.55 -4.32
CA LYS A 17 18.23 -6.22 -4.95
C LYS A 17 16.82 -5.71 -5.26
N LEU A 18 16.54 -4.48 -4.83
CA LEU A 18 15.32 -3.79 -5.23
C LEU A 18 15.28 -3.64 -6.75
N HIS A 19 14.12 -3.93 -7.32
CA HIS A 19 13.85 -3.80 -8.76
C HIS A 19 12.44 -3.28 -8.98
N ILE A 20 12.09 -3.01 -10.24
CA ILE A 20 10.82 -2.35 -10.62
C ILE A 20 9.55 -3.02 -10.06
N GLY A 21 9.56 -4.34 -9.83
CA GLY A 21 8.42 -5.05 -9.24
C GLY A 21 8.14 -4.65 -7.79
N HIS A 22 9.19 -4.32 -7.03
CA HIS A 22 9.06 -3.81 -5.66
C HIS A 22 8.40 -2.43 -5.67
N ALA A 23 8.91 -1.55 -6.53
CA ALA A 23 8.38 -0.19 -6.69
C ALA A 23 6.93 -0.23 -7.19
N TYR A 24 6.63 -1.04 -8.20
CA TYR A 24 5.28 -1.19 -8.74
C TYR A 24 4.27 -1.60 -7.66
N THR A 25 4.57 -2.66 -6.92
CA THR A 25 3.67 -3.18 -5.89
C THR A 25 3.49 -2.17 -4.74
N THR A 26 4.56 -1.48 -4.34
CA THR A 26 4.50 -0.41 -3.33
C THR A 26 3.68 0.78 -3.80
N VAL A 27 3.90 1.25 -5.02
CA VAL A 27 3.16 2.40 -5.56
C VAL A 27 1.68 2.06 -5.76
N ALA A 28 1.36 0.85 -6.21
CA ALA A 28 -0.04 0.40 -6.33
C ALA A 28 -0.76 0.38 -4.97
N GLY A 29 -0.09 -0.12 -3.92
CA GLY A 29 -0.61 -0.09 -2.55
C GLY A 29 -0.83 1.34 -2.03
N ASP A 30 0.16 2.22 -2.23
CA ASP A 30 0.08 3.64 -1.84
C ASP A 30 -1.06 4.37 -2.57
N ALA A 31 -1.18 4.17 -3.88
CA ALA A 31 -2.25 4.76 -4.69
C ALA A 31 -3.64 4.36 -4.19
N MET A 32 -3.84 3.08 -3.86
CA MET A 32 -5.09 2.59 -3.30
C MET A 32 -5.35 3.17 -1.89
N ALA A 33 -4.33 3.21 -1.04
CA ALA A 33 -4.44 3.78 0.31
C ALA A 33 -4.84 5.26 0.25
N ARG A 34 -4.23 6.06 -0.65
CA ARG A 34 -4.59 7.46 -0.88
C ARG A 34 -6.01 7.61 -1.40
N TYR A 35 -6.40 6.80 -2.39
CA TYR A 35 -7.77 6.82 -2.92
C TYR A 35 -8.79 6.55 -1.81
N LYS A 36 -8.53 5.58 -0.93
CA LYS A 36 -9.43 5.27 0.20
C LYS A 36 -9.47 6.37 1.26
N ARG A 37 -8.35 7.02 1.56
CA ARG A 37 -8.33 8.22 2.42
C ARG A 37 -9.18 9.34 1.84
N LEU A 38 -9.11 9.58 0.52
CA LEU A 38 -9.95 10.57 -0.17
C LEU A 38 -11.45 10.23 -0.09
N GLN A 39 -11.80 8.95 -0.02
CA GLN A 39 -13.17 8.48 0.18
C GLN A 39 -13.64 8.53 1.65
N GLY A 40 -12.82 9.03 2.58
CA GLY A 40 -13.17 9.14 4.00
C GLY A 40 -13.04 7.83 4.80
N PHE A 41 -12.25 6.87 4.32
CA PHE A 41 -11.94 5.65 5.08
C PHE A 41 -10.86 5.92 6.13
N ASP A 42 -10.92 5.18 7.24
CA ASP A 42 -9.78 5.03 8.15
C ASP A 42 -8.83 3.97 7.58
N VAL A 43 -7.66 4.41 7.11
CA VAL A 43 -6.75 3.59 6.30
C VAL A 43 -5.50 3.21 7.07
N ARG A 44 -5.24 1.90 7.18
CA ARG A 44 -3.92 1.36 7.49
C ARG A 44 -3.28 0.85 6.20
N TYR A 45 -2.07 1.31 5.95
CA TYR A 45 -1.16 0.81 4.91
C TYR A 45 0.20 0.62 5.55
#